data_AF-A0A3P1B9J0-F1
#
_entry.id   AF-A0A3P1B9J0-F1
#
_cell.length_a   1.000
_cell.length_b   1.000
_cell.length_c   1.000
_cell.angle_alpha   90.00
_cell.angle_beta   90.00
_cell.angle_gamma   90.00
#
_symmetry.space_group_name_H-M   'P 1'
#
loop_
_entity.id
_entity.type
_entity.pdbx_description
1 polymer ?
#
loop_
_entity_poly.entity_id
_entity_poly.type
_entity_poly.pdbx_seq_one_letter_code
_entity_poly.pdbx_strand_id
1 'polypeptide(L)'
;MLERFFHLYLEHPLELTHDLATVIPIVVGLFYANPKRKEIRFLLIYFVFLFFRNLISNIYATYRINNIFLYNFFNFIEIIGFGLTYYFNINKSNFKFYILIGSILVIIINVFFWETNEFSAGILTLTRIFGLSIALFYFVELLAEMKVKNILKHSLFWVSSGIIIHSTGTILIFLFSKIILSTRAAPDIFFAYWNFILIMYIVFCLFVSVGFWVSKYDEDNYA
;
A
#
# COMPACT_ATOMS: atom_id res chain seq x y z
N MET A 1 6.50 -19.05 22.70
CA MET A 1 6.38 -17.92 21.75
C MET A 1 6.12 -18.44 20.34
N LEU A 2 7.04 -19.23 19.77
CA LEU A 2 6.87 -19.88 18.46
C LEU A 2 5.56 -20.69 18.34
N GLU A 3 5.20 -21.50 19.34
CA GLU A 3 3.96 -22.30 19.31
C GLU A 3 2.68 -21.46 19.16
N ARG A 4 2.61 -20.31 19.84
CA ARG A 4 1.46 -19.39 19.72
C ARG A 4 1.39 -18.73 18.35
N PHE A 5 2.55 -18.43 17.78
CA PHE A 5 2.68 -17.89 16.43
C PHE A 5 2.23 -18.91 15.37
N PHE A 6 2.67 -20.16 15.51
CA PHE A 6 2.22 -21.27 14.66
C PHE A 6 0.72 -21.52 14.79
N HIS A 7 0.18 -21.46 16.01
CA HIS A 7 -1.27 -21.60 16.22
C HIS A 7 -2.07 -20.53 15.48
N LEU A 8 -1.66 -19.26 15.58
CA LEU A 8 -2.31 -18.15 14.87
C LEU A 8 -2.30 -18.38 13.35
N TYR A 9 -1.18 -18.82 12.78
CA TYR A 9 -1.12 -19.11 11.33
C TYR A 9 -1.83 -20.38 10.91
N LEU A 10 -2.00 -21.36 11.80
CA LEU A 10 -2.84 -22.53 11.54
C LEU A 10 -4.32 -22.15 11.50
N GLU A 11 -4.75 -21.24 12.38
CA GLU A 11 -6.12 -20.70 12.39
C GLU A 11 -6.37 -19.74 11.22
N HIS A 12 -5.37 -18.95 10.85
CA HIS A 12 -5.47 -17.90 9.81
C HIS A 12 -4.35 -18.02 8.76
N PRO A 13 -4.39 -19.03 7.88
CA PRO A 13 -3.30 -19.30 6.92
C PRO A 13 -3.09 -18.19 5.89
N LEU A 14 -4.11 -17.38 5.63
CA LEU A 14 -4.01 -16.25 4.71
C LEU A 14 -3.14 -15.12 5.27
N GLU A 15 -3.06 -14.95 6.59
CA GLU A 15 -2.19 -13.95 7.21
C GLU A 15 -0.72 -14.28 6.99
N LEU A 16 -0.34 -15.56 7.09
CA LEU A 16 1.00 -16.01 6.74
C LEU A 16 1.31 -15.72 5.28
N THR A 17 0.36 -16.00 4.39
CA THR A 17 0.51 -15.74 2.95
C THR A 17 0.68 -14.25 2.66
N HIS A 18 -0.08 -13.39 3.34
CA HIS A 18 0.06 -11.95 3.29
C HIS A 18 1.45 -11.49 3.75
N ASP A 19 1.93 -11.99 4.88
CA ASP A 19 3.24 -11.60 5.42
C ASP A 19 4.39 -12.01 4.50
N LEU A 20 4.31 -13.23 3.94
CA LEU A 20 5.25 -13.70 2.93
C LEU A 20 5.18 -12.83 1.67
N ALA A 21 3.97 -12.44 1.23
CA ALA A 21 3.79 -11.58 0.07
C ALA A 21 4.40 -10.19 0.27
N THR A 22 4.40 -9.63 1.49
CA THR A 22 5.09 -8.36 1.82
C THR A 22 6.62 -8.47 1.66
N VAL A 23 7.20 -9.65 1.87
CA VAL A 23 8.64 -9.88 1.74
C VAL A 23 9.08 -9.92 0.27
N ILE A 24 8.24 -10.40 -0.63
CA ILE A 24 8.55 -10.51 -2.07
C ILE A 24 9.04 -9.19 -2.68
N PRO A 25 8.30 -8.05 -2.60
CA PRO A 25 8.75 -6.80 -3.18
C PRO A 25 10.03 -6.27 -2.51
N ILE A 26 10.29 -6.58 -1.24
CA ILE A 26 11.55 -6.21 -0.57
C ILE A 26 12.72 -7.00 -1.19
N VAL A 27 12.58 -8.32 -1.31
CA VAL A 27 13.60 -9.19 -1.90
C VAL A 27 13.85 -8.79 -3.35
N VAL A 28 12.80 -8.70 -4.17
CA VAL A 28 12.92 -8.32 -5.58
C VAL A 28 13.50 -6.91 -5.71
N GLY A 29 13.09 -5.98 -4.84
CA GLY A 29 13.65 -4.63 -4.78
C GLY A 29 15.15 -4.63 -4.47
N LEU A 30 15.60 -5.36 -3.44
CA LEU A 30 17.02 -5.40 -3.08
C LEU A 30 17.91 -6.00 -4.18
N PHE A 31 17.42 -6.97 -4.95
CA PHE A 31 18.21 -7.64 -5.99
C PHE A 31 18.11 -7.01 -7.38
N TYR A 32 16.96 -6.44 -7.75
CA TYR A 32 16.70 -6.00 -9.13
C TYR A 32 16.37 -4.53 -9.28
N ALA A 33 16.03 -3.83 -8.20
CA ALA A 33 15.72 -2.41 -8.30
C ALA A 33 16.95 -1.61 -8.72
N ASN A 34 16.77 -0.59 -9.55
CA ASN A 34 17.82 0.38 -9.82
C ASN A 34 17.91 1.38 -8.64
N PRO A 35 18.94 1.31 -7.76
CA PRO A 35 19.02 2.14 -6.56
C PRO A 35 19.30 3.62 -6.86
N LYS A 36 19.71 3.97 -8.09
CA LYS A 36 19.94 5.36 -8.50
C LYS A 36 18.64 6.15 -8.60
N ARG A 37 17.52 5.47 -8.85
CA ARG A 37 16.19 6.08 -8.96
C ARG A 37 15.61 6.33 -7.57
N LYS A 38 15.40 7.61 -7.23
CA LYS A 38 14.92 8.02 -5.90
C LYS A 38 13.52 7.48 -5.64
N GLU A 39 12.63 7.52 -6.63
CA GLU A 39 11.27 6.99 -6.56
C GLU A 39 11.24 5.53 -6.14
N ILE A 40 12.09 4.69 -6.74
CA ILE A 40 12.20 3.27 -6.44
C ILE A 40 12.76 3.05 -5.02
N ARG A 41 13.73 3.85 -4.62
CA ARG A 41 14.30 3.80 -3.26
C ARG A 41 13.25 4.13 -2.20
N PHE A 42 12.44 5.17 -2.39
CA PHE A 42 11.38 5.51 -1.44
C PHE A 42 10.30 4.43 -1.37
N LEU A 43 9.94 3.83 -2.52
CA LEU A 43 9.02 2.70 -2.54
C LEU A 43 9.58 1.49 -1.77
N LEU A 44 10.86 1.17 -1.94
CA LEU A 44 11.50 0.08 -1.21
C LEU A 44 11.51 0.35 0.30
N ILE A 45 11.86 1.57 0.71
CA ILE A 45 11.82 1.98 2.12
C ILE A 45 10.40 1.82 2.70
N TYR A 46 9.37 2.22 1.95
CA TYR A 46 7.97 2.02 2.36
C TYR A 46 7.65 0.54 2.63
N PHE A 47 8.06 -0.37 1.75
CA PHE A 47 7.85 -1.81 1.98
C PHE A 47 8.63 -2.36 3.17
N VAL A 48 9.85 -1.87 3.42
CA VAL A 48 10.60 -2.21 4.64
C VAL A 48 9.84 -1.78 5.89
N PHE A 49 9.29 -0.57 5.92
CA PHE A 49 8.44 -0.12 7.02
C PHE A 49 7.20 -1.01 7.19
N LEU A 50 6.54 -1.40 6.09
CA LEU A 50 5.38 -2.31 6.13
C LEU A 50 5.73 -3.68 6.72
N PHE A 51 6.88 -4.24 6.36
CA PHE A 51 7.36 -5.49 6.94
C PHE A 51 7.52 -5.38 8.46
N PHE A 52 8.14 -4.29 8.94
CA PHE A 52 8.26 -4.06 10.38
C PHE A 52 6.90 -3.86 11.06
N ARG A 53 5.94 -3.20 10.41
CA ARG A 53 4.57 -3.11 10.93
C ARG A 53 3.94 -4.48 11.12
N ASN A 54 4.01 -5.35 10.11
CA ASN A 54 3.40 -6.68 10.19
C ASN A 54 4.06 -7.48 11.31
N LEU A 55 5.40 -7.44 11.40
CA LEU A 55 6.14 -8.12 12.46
C LEU A 55 5.70 -7.65 13.86
N ILE A 56 5.64 -6.33 14.09
CA ILE A 56 5.22 -5.75 15.38
C ILE A 56 3.75 -6.08 15.66
N SER A 57 2.89 -5.99 14.65
CA SER A 57 1.45 -6.28 14.76
C SER A 57 1.20 -7.74 15.20
N ASN A 58 1.93 -8.70 14.62
CA ASN A 58 1.82 -10.11 14.96
C ASN A 58 2.37 -10.43 16.34
N ILE A 59 3.44 -9.73 16.75
CA ILE A 59 3.95 -9.81 18.13
C ILE A 59 2.86 -9.33 19.10
N TYR A 60 2.23 -8.18 18.82
CA TYR A 60 1.15 -7.64 19.66
C TYR A 60 -0.05 -8.59 19.72
N ALA A 61 -0.47 -9.15 18.58
CA ALA A 61 -1.53 -10.14 18.51
C ALA A 61 -1.22 -11.38 19.38
N THR A 62 0.03 -11.86 19.36
CA THR A 62 0.49 -13.00 20.18
C THR A 62 0.36 -12.72 21.69
N TYR A 63 0.56 -11.46 22.09
CA TYR A 63 0.38 -11.00 23.48
C TYR A 63 -1.04 -10.52 23.78
N ARG A 64 -1.98 -10.61 22.83
CA ARG A 64 -3.35 -10.08 22.92
C ARG A 64 -3.40 -8.58 23.26
N ILE A 65 -2.40 -7.84 22.79
CA ILE A 65 -2.34 -6.38 22.89
C ILE A 65 -3.03 -5.81 21.64
N ASN A 66 -3.89 -4.81 21.83
CA ASN A 66 -4.52 -4.12 20.71
C ASN A 66 -3.46 -3.52 19.78
N ASN A 67 -3.47 -3.93 18.51
CA ASN A 67 -2.53 -3.49 17.47
C ASN A 67 -3.20 -2.59 16.43
N ILE A 68 -4.48 -2.24 16.57
CA ILE A 68 -5.25 -1.47 15.58
C ILE A 68 -4.64 -0.08 15.35
N PHE A 69 -4.11 0.56 16.40
CA PHE A 69 -3.40 1.84 16.28
C PHE A 69 -2.22 1.79 15.30
N LEU A 70 -1.55 0.64 15.15
CA LEU A 70 -0.44 0.47 14.18
C LEU A 70 -0.96 0.58 12.75
N TYR A 71 -2.14 0.02 12.46
CA TYR A 71 -2.75 0.11 11.14
C TYR A 71 -3.13 1.57 10.83
N ASN A 72 -3.78 2.27 11.78
CA ASN A 72 -4.12 3.69 11.60
C ASN A 72 -2.86 4.55 11.41
N PHE A 73 -1.80 4.31 12.19
CA PHE A 73 -0.51 4.99 12.03
C PHE A 73 0.13 4.73 10.67
N PHE A 74 0.10 3.48 10.19
CA PHE A 74 0.75 3.13 8.94
C PHE A 74 0.07 3.70 7.69
N ASN A 75 -1.18 4.12 7.77
CA ASN A 75 -1.81 4.89 6.70
C ASN A 75 -1.09 6.24 6.46
N PHE A 76 -0.55 6.88 7.50
CA PHE A 76 0.28 8.08 7.33
C PHE A 76 1.60 7.76 6.61
N ILE A 77 2.23 6.65 6.97
CA ILE A 77 3.44 6.16 6.31
C ILE A 77 3.15 5.81 4.84
N GLU A 78 1.98 5.26 4.53
CA GLU A 78 1.55 4.99 3.16
C GLU A 78 1.40 6.28 2.34
N ILE A 79 0.75 7.31 2.89
CA ILE A 79 0.62 8.61 2.22
C ILE A 79 1.99 9.22 1.93
N ILE A 80 2.90 9.19 2.91
CA ILE A 80 4.27 9.69 2.74
C ILE A 80 5.04 8.85 1.71
N GLY A 81 4.92 7.52 1.78
CA GLY A 81 5.60 6.59 0.89
C GLY A 81 5.20 6.80 -0.58
N PHE A 82 3.89 6.83 -0.85
CA PHE A 82 3.38 7.12 -2.20
C PHE A 82 3.67 8.57 -2.60
N GLY A 83 3.42 9.55 -1.74
CA GLY A 83 3.70 10.95 -2.01
C GLY A 83 5.14 11.18 -2.46
N LEU A 84 6.13 10.65 -1.73
CA LEU A 84 7.54 10.76 -2.10
C LEU A 84 7.88 9.98 -3.38
N THR A 85 7.36 8.75 -3.52
CA THR A 85 7.61 7.93 -4.72
C THR A 85 7.21 8.68 -5.99
N TYR A 86 6.00 9.25 -6.03
CA TYR A 86 5.52 9.98 -7.21
C TYR A 86 6.12 11.38 -7.32
N TYR A 87 6.37 12.08 -6.22
CA TYR A 87 7.03 13.39 -6.24
C TYR A 87 8.40 13.35 -6.95
N PHE A 88 9.17 12.27 -6.75
CA PHE A 88 10.49 12.12 -7.37
C PHE A 88 10.43 11.61 -8.81
N ASN A 89 9.34 10.98 -9.23
CA ASN A 89 9.20 10.49 -10.60
C ASN A 89 8.68 11.55 -11.57
N ILE A 90 7.69 12.33 -11.14
CA ILE A 90 7.04 13.33 -12.00
C ILE A 90 8.01 14.48 -12.27
N ASN A 91 8.12 14.95 -13.52
CA ASN A 91 9.01 16.06 -13.85
C ASN A 91 8.30 17.42 -13.79
N LYS A 92 6.99 17.48 -14.07
CA LYS A 92 6.22 18.72 -14.11
C LYS A 92 6.06 19.36 -12.72
N SER A 93 6.49 20.61 -12.58
CA SER A 93 6.45 21.36 -11.31
C SER A 93 5.04 21.45 -10.72
N ASN A 94 4.03 21.75 -11.54
CA ASN A 94 2.64 21.85 -11.09
C ASN A 94 2.15 20.52 -10.48
N PHE A 95 2.55 19.39 -11.07
CA PHE A 95 2.15 18.07 -10.62
C PHE A 95 2.81 17.72 -9.28
N LYS A 96 4.10 18.05 -9.13
CA LYS A 96 4.81 17.93 -7.83
C LYS A 96 4.13 18.75 -6.73
N PHE A 97 3.72 19.97 -7.06
CA PHE A 97 3.01 20.84 -6.13
C PHE A 97 1.68 20.22 -5.67
N TYR A 98 0.89 19.66 -6.60
CA TYR A 98 -0.36 18.97 -6.26
C TYR A 98 -0.13 17.71 -5.42
N ILE A 99 0.90 16.91 -5.71
CA ILE A 99 1.25 15.75 -4.88
C ILE A 99 1.63 16.19 -3.46
N LEU A 100 2.48 17.21 -3.34
CA LEU A 100 2.95 17.69 -2.05
C LEU A 100 1.79 18.23 -1.21
N ILE A 101 0.99 19.14 -1.78
CA ILE A 101 -0.17 19.72 -1.08
C ILE A 101 -1.22 18.66 -0.79
N GLY A 102 -1.51 17.77 -1.75
CA GLY A 102 -2.45 16.68 -1.56
C GLY A 102 -2.02 15.76 -0.41
N SER A 103 -0.73 15.40 -0.34
CA SER A 103 -0.19 14.59 0.76
C SER A 103 -0.35 15.29 2.10
N ILE A 104 0.02 16.58 2.19
CA ILE A 104 -0.09 17.38 3.42
C ILE A 104 -1.55 17.50 3.86
N LEU A 105 -2.46 17.84 2.94
CA LEU A 105 -3.88 17.99 3.24
C LEU A 105 -4.48 16.68 3.74
N VAL A 106 -4.20 15.55 3.07
CA VAL A 106 -4.73 14.24 3.50
C VAL A 106 -4.17 13.84 4.87
N ILE A 107 -2.88 14.09 5.14
CA ILE A 107 -2.29 13.87 6.47
C ILE A 107 -3.02 14.71 7.52
N ILE A 108 -3.20 16.02 7.29
CA ILE A 108 -3.88 16.91 8.23
C ILE A 108 -5.32 16.42 8.50
N ILE A 109 -6.06 16.06 7.44
CA ILE A 109 -7.43 15.55 7.59
C ILE A 109 -7.43 14.24 8.37
N ASN A 110 -6.50 13.33 8.10
CA ASN A 110 -6.41 12.05 8.81
C ASN A 110 -6.13 12.21 10.31
N VAL A 111 -5.43 13.27 10.74
CA VAL A 111 -5.26 13.55 12.17
C VAL A 111 -6.60 13.76 12.87
N PHE A 112 -7.57 14.39 12.22
CA PHE A 112 -8.92 14.58 12.79
C PHE A 112 -9.73 13.28 12.89
N PHE A 113 -9.40 12.28 12.08
CA PHE A 113 -10.04 10.96 12.09
C PHE A 113 -9.27 9.93 12.93
N TRP A 114 -8.31 10.36 13.76
CA TRP A 114 -7.50 9.45 14.56
C TRP A 114 -8.31 8.67 15.60
N GLU A 115 -8.17 7.35 15.55
CA GLU A 115 -8.71 6.42 16.55
C GLU A 115 -7.61 5.47 17.01
N THR A 116 -7.52 5.19 18.31
CA THR A 116 -6.49 4.32 18.87
C THR A 116 -6.97 2.87 18.99
N ASN A 117 -8.24 2.68 19.33
CA ASN A 117 -8.77 1.36 19.69
C ASN A 117 -9.58 0.70 18.58
N GLU A 118 -9.93 1.44 17.54
CA GLU A 118 -10.83 1.01 16.46
C GLU A 118 -10.24 1.38 15.09
N PHE A 119 -10.68 0.66 14.05
CA PHE A 119 -10.27 0.94 12.69
C PHE A 119 -10.93 2.24 12.23
N SER A 120 -10.11 3.27 11.97
CA SER A 120 -10.64 4.53 11.47
C SER A 120 -11.01 4.38 10.00
N ALA A 121 -12.31 4.21 9.74
CA ALA A 121 -12.86 4.16 8.40
C ALA A 121 -12.53 5.44 7.61
N GLY A 122 -12.46 6.60 8.29
CA GLY A 122 -12.08 7.88 7.69
C GLY A 122 -10.64 7.87 7.18
N ILE A 123 -9.67 7.52 8.04
CA ILE A 123 -8.24 7.44 7.67
C ILE A 123 -8.04 6.49 6.49
N LEU A 124 -8.66 5.31 6.57
CA LEU A 124 -8.48 4.28 5.56
C LEU A 124 -9.08 4.70 4.22
N THR A 125 -10.31 5.23 4.23
CA THR A 125 -10.97 5.72 3.00
C THR A 125 -10.17 6.84 2.34
N LEU A 126 -9.72 7.84 3.11
CA LEU A 126 -8.94 8.96 2.60
C LEU A 126 -7.59 8.50 2.02
N THR A 127 -6.93 7.56 2.67
CA THR A 127 -5.66 6.99 2.20
C THR A 127 -5.84 6.25 0.87
N ARG A 128 -6.92 5.47 0.73
CA ARG A 128 -7.23 4.79 -0.54
C ARG A 128 -7.61 5.76 -1.66
N ILE A 129 -8.40 6.80 -1.36
CA ILE A 129 -8.73 7.86 -2.32
C ILE A 129 -7.45 8.58 -2.76
N PHE A 130 -6.56 8.90 -1.84
CA PHE A 130 -5.27 9.53 -2.14
C PHE A 130 -4.42 8.65 -3.07
N GLY A 131 -4.22 7.37 -2.71
CA GLY A 131 -3.46 6.43 -3.54
C GLY A 131 -4.06 6.27 -4.94
N LEU A 132 -5.39 6.11 -5.04
CA LEU A 132 -6.10 6.04 -6.31
C LEU A 132 -5.91 7.32 -7.14
N SER A 133 -6.03 8.49 -6.51
CA SER A 133 -5.90 9.78 -7.19
C SER A 133 -4.49 9.97 -7.74
N ILE A 134 -3.46 9.65 -6.96
CA ILE A 134 -2.06 9.71 -7.42
C ILE A 134 -1.79 8.76 -8.58
N ALA A 135 -2.29 7.51 -8.50
CA ALA A 135 -2.09 6.53 -9.56
C ALA A 135 -2.77 6.96 -10.88
N LEU A 136 -3.99 7.49 -10.80
CA LEU A 136 -4.71 8.01 -11.96
C LEU A 136 -4.02 9.25 -12.54
N PHE A 137 -3.58 10.16 -11.66
CA PHE A 137 -2.87 11.37 -12.07
C PHE A 137 -1.56 11.06 -12.79
N TYR A 138 -0.83 10.05 -12.30
CA TYR A 138 0.34 9.52 -12.97
C TYR A 138 0.02 8.94 -14.36
N PHE A 139 -1.07 8.18 -14.50
CA PHE A 139 -1.46 7.67 -15.83
C PHE A 139 -1.83 8.80 -16.80
N VAL A 140 -2.48 9.86 -16.33
CA VAL A 140 -2.76 11.05 -17.15
C VAL A 140 -1.45 11.70 -17.63
N GLU A 141 -0.45 11.84 -16.75
CA GLU A 141 0.86 12.38 -17.16
C GLU A 141 1.57 11.44 -18.16
N LEU A 142 1.59 10.14 -17.87
CA LEU A 142 2.23 9.13 -18.71
C LEU A 142 1.69 9.16 -20.14
N LEU A 143 0.36 9.25 -20.27
CA LEU A 143 -0.33 9.36 -21.57
C LEU A 143 -0.06 10.70 -22.26
N ALA A 144 0.05 11.80 -21.50
CA ALA A 144 0.27 13.13 -22.05
C ALA A 144 1.71 13.35 -22.55
N GLU A 145 2.72 12.73 -21.91
CA GLU A 145 4.12 12.94 -22.29
C GLU A 145 4.59 12.02 -23.42
N MET A 146 3.97 10.85 -23.62
CA MET A 146 4.36 9.86 -24.63
C MET A 146 5.87 9.53 -24.68
N LYS A 147 6.60 9.76 -23.59
CA LYS A 147 8.06 9.55 -23.48
C LYS A 147 8.44 8.09 -23.28
N VAL A 148 7.49 7.22 -22.98
CA VAL A 148 7.77 5.82 -22.63
C VAL A 148 7.57 4.95 -23.86
N LYS A 149 8.65 4.29 -24.32
CA LYS A 149 8.64 3.44 -25.52
C LYS A 149 7.79 2.18 -25.32
N ASN A 150 7.88 1.56 -24.14
CA ASN A 150 7.13 0.36 -23.79
C ASN A 150 6.60 0.44 -22.35
N ILE A 151 5.29 0.61 -22.23
CA ILE A 151 4.60 0.77 -20.94
C ILE A 151 4.80 -0.45 -20.02
N LEU A 152 4.86 -1.67 -20.58
CA LEU A 152 5.05 -2.90 -19.78
C LEU A 152 6.46 -3.00 -19.19
N LYS A 153 7.42 -2.25 -19.73
CA LYS A 153 8.79 -2.15 -19.18
C LYS A 153 8.95 -0.94 -18.25
N HIS A 154 7.88 -0.22 -17.93
CA HIS A 154 7.92 0.93 -17.04
C HIS A 154 7.54 0.54 -15.61
N SER A 155 8.43 0.75 -14.63
CA SER A 155 8.22 0.31 -13.24
C SER A 155 6.93 0.85 -12.60
N LEU A 156 6.73 2.16 -12.65
CA LEU A 156 5.58 2.79 -12.00
C LEU A 156 4.25 2.53 -12.72
N PHE A 157 4.26 1.99 -13.94
CA PHE A 157 3.03 1.49 -14.54
C PHE A 157 2.48 0.34 -13.67
N TRP A 158 3.31 -0.64 -13.36
CA TRP A 158 2.93 -1.79 -12.52
C TRP A 158 2.56 -1.36 -11.10
N VAL A 159 3.36 -0.49 -10.48
CA VAL A 159 3.05 0.04 -9.13
C VAL A 159 1.70 0.74 -9.12
N SER A 160 1.44 1.63 -10.08
CA SER A 160 0.17 2.36 -10.18
C SER A 160 -1.01 1.42 -10.43
N SER A 161 -0.87 0.42 -11.31
CA SER A 161 -1.90 -0.59 -11.53
C SER A 161 -2.22 -1.36 -10.25
N GLY A 162 -1.21 -1.75 -9.48
CA GLY A 162 -1.39 -2.39 -8.19
C GLY A 162 -2.12 -1.49 -7.18
N ILE A 163 -1.75 -0.21 -7.11
CA ILE A 163 -2.43 0.78 -6.24
C ILE A 163 -3.91 0.91 -6.64
N ILE A 164 -4.24 1.00 -7.93
CA ILE A 164 -5.63 1.10 -8.39
C ILE A 164 -6.43 -0.13 -7.97
N ILE A 165 -5.91 -1.33 -8.22
CA ILE A 165 -6.60 -2.58 -7.89
C ILE A 165 -6.85 -2.66 -6.39
N HIS A 166 -5.82 -2.40 -5.58
CA HIS A 166 -5.93 -2.45 -4.12
C HIS A 166 -6.85 -1.36 -3.56
N SER A 167 -6.72 -0.13 -4.03
CA SER A 167 -7.54 0.99 -3.55
C SER A 167 -9.00 0.84 -3.95
N THR A 168 -9.29 0.47 -5.20
CA THR A 168 -10.70 0.27 -5.62
C THR A 168 -11.31 -0.95 -4.95
N GLY A 169 -10.58 -2.07 -4.86
CA GLY A 169 -11.03 -3.27 -4.16
C GLY A 169 -11.38 -3.00 -2.71
N THR A 170 -10.53 -2.25 -1.99
CA THR A 170 -10.78 -1.96 -0.57
C THR A 170 -11.83 -0.86 -0.35
N ILE A 171 -11.87 0.21 -1.16
CA ILE A 171 -12.90 1.28 -1.05
C ILE A 171 -14.31 0.71 -1.20
N LEU A 172 -14.54 -0.16 -2.19
CA LEU A 172 -15.86 -0.74 -2.44
C LEU A 172 -16.41 -1.48 -1.22
N ILE A 173 -15.51 -2.05 -0.42
CA ILE A 173 -15.87 -2.77 0.80
C ILE A 173 -16.07 -1.83 1.98
N PHE A 174 -15.34 -0.71 2.05
CA PHE A 174 -15.58 0.32 3.07
C PHE A 174 -16.97 0.96 2.98
N LEU A 175 -17.59 0.99 1.80
CA LEU A 175 -18.99 1.40 1.66
C LEU A 175 -19.95 0.51 2.48
N PHE A 176 -19.57 -0.73 2.75
CA PHE A 176 -20.33 -1.69 3.57
C PHE A 176 -19.77 -1.84 4.99
N SER A 177 -18.74 -1.06 5.37
CA SER A 177 -18.05 -1.17 6.66
C SER A 177 -18.98 -1.02 7.86
N LYS A 178 -19.97 -0.12 7.82
CA LYS A 178 -20.96 0.03 8.91
C LYS A 178 -21.80 -1.22 9.15
N ILE A 179 -22.02 -2.04 8.12
CA ILE A 179 -22.77 -3.29 8.24
C ILE A 179 -21.83 -4.40 8.73
N ILE A 180 -20.64 -4.48 8.13
CA ILE A 180 -19.62 -5.51 8.35
C ILE A 180 -18.94 -5.39 9.72
N LEU A 181 -18.67 -4.17 10.18
CA LEU A 181 -18.01 -3.86 11.47
C LEU A 181 -19.02 -3.61 12.59
N SER A 182 -20.32 -3.77 12.35
CA SER A 182 -21.31 -3.61 13.42
C SER A 182 -21.15 -4.72 14.47
N THR A 183 -21.44 -4.41 15.73
CA THR A 183 -21.44 -5.38 16.85
C THR A 183 -22.46 -6.51 16.68
N ARG A 184 -23.31 -6.44 15.64
CA ARG A 184 -24.30 -7.46 15.27
C ARG A 184 -23.88 -8.29 14.05
N ALA A 185 -22.74 -7.99 13.43
CA ALA A 185 -22.25 -8.73 12.28
C ALA A 185 -21.80 -10.14 12.70
N ALA A 186 -22.15 -11.14 11.89
CA ALA A 186 -21.66 -12.50 12.11
C ALA A 186 -20.12 -12.52 11.95
N PRO A 187 -19.37 -13.24 12.81
CA PRO A 187 -17.91 -13.35 12.72
C PRO A 187 -17.40 -13.72 11.32
N ASP A 188 -18.14 -14.58 10.61
CA ASP A 188 -17.81 -15.03 9.25
C ASP A 188 -17.75 -13.87 8.24
N ILE A 189 -18.61 -12.86 8.41
CA ILE A 189 -18.65 -11.68 7.53
C ILE A 189 -17.38 -10.84 7.74
N PHE A 190 -16.94 -10.68 8.99
CA PHE A 190 -15.69 -10.00 9.30
C PHE A 190 -14.47 -10.75 8.75
N PHE A 191 -14.43 -12.08 8.88
CA PHE A 191 -13.34 -12.88 8.30
C PHE A 191 -13.30 -12.80 6.78
N ALA A 192 -14.45 -12.89 6.10
CA ALA A 192 -14.51 -12.73 4.65
C ALA A 192 -14.01 -11.35 4.21
N TYR A 193 -14.41 -10.30 4.94
CA TYR A 193 -13.94 -8.94 4.75
C TYR A 193 -12.42 -8.82 4.89
N TRP A 194 -11.87 -9.32 5.99
CA TRP A 194 -10.44 -9.25 6.28
C TRP A 194 -9.64 -10.01 5.22
N ASN A 195 -10.08 -11.22 4.87
CA ASN A 195 -9.46 -12.04 3.85
C ASN A 195 -9.43 -11.36 2.49
N PHE A 196 -10.50 -10.67 2.10
CA PHE A 196 -10.50 -9.92 0.86
C PHE A 196 -9.43 -8.81 0.85
N ILE A 197 -9.31 -8.06 1.95
CA ILE A 197 -8.27 -7.02 2.07
C ILE A 197 -6.88 -7.63 1.92
N LEU A 198 -6.62 -8.77 2.58
CA LEU A 198 -5.36 -9.49 2.47
C LEU A 198 -5.08 -9.92 1.02
N ILE A 199 -6.09 -10.44 0.30
CA ILE A 199 -5.94 -10.85 -1.11
C ILE A 199 -5.62 -9.65 -1.99
N MET A 200 -6.35 -8.53 -1.86
CA MET A 200 -6.08 -7.32 -2.64
C MET A 200 -4.67 -6.78 -2.38
N TYR A 201 -4.21 -6.87 -1.14
CA TYR A 201 -2.85 -6.48 -0.78
C TYR A 201 -1.78 -7.43 -1.33
N ILE A 202 -2.02 -8.74 -1.33
CA ILE A 202 -1.13 -9.73 -1.97
C ILE A 202 -0.98 -9.41 -3.46
N VAL A 203 -2.10 -9.15 -4.16
CA VAL A 203 -2.08 -8.74 -5.56
C VAL A 203 -1.25 -7.47 -5.73
N PHE A 204 -1.45 -6.46 -4.89
CA PHE A 204 -0.62 -5.25 -4.92
C PHE A 204 0.88 -5.54 -4.76
N CYS A 205 1.28 -6.41 -3.83
CA CYS A 205 2.67 -6.81 -3.65
C CYS A 205 3.27 -7.46 -4.90
N LEU A 206 2.50 -8.29 -5.61
CA LEU A 206 2.93 -8.90 -6.87
C LEU A 206 3.16 -7.84 -7.95
N PHE A 207 2.24 -6.89 -8.10
CA PHE A 207 2.40 -5.77 -9.05
C PHE A 207 3.63 -4.93 -8.73
N VAL A 208 3.86 -4.59 -7.47
CA VAL A 208 5.08 -3.85 -7.07
C VAL A 208 6.34 -4.66 -7.32
N SER A 209 6.32 -5.96 -7.08
CA SER A 209 7.46 -6.84 -7.35
C SER A 209 7.83 -6.83 -8.84
N VAL A 210 6.84 -6.90 -9.73
CA VAL A 210 7.06 -6.72 -11.18
C VAL A 210 7.61 -5.33 -11.47
N GLY A 211 7.07 -4.29 -10.83
CA GLY A 211 7.57 -2.91 -10.93
C GLY A 211 9.04 -2.75 -10.54
N PHE A 212 9.48 -3.38 -9.44
CA PHE A 212 10.89 -3.39 -9.07
C PHE A 212 11.75 -4.14 -10.07
N TRP A 213 11.30 -5.30 -10.55
CA TRP A 213 12.05 -6.10 -11.51
C TRP A 213 12.28 -5.38 -12.84
N VAL A 214 11.25 -4.71 -13.36
CA VAL A 214 11.37 -3.98 -14.63
C VAL A 214 12.06 -2.62 -14.48
N SER A 215 12.27 -2.13 -13.25
CA SER A 215 12.86 -0.80 -13.03
C SER A 215 14.27 -0.59 -13.59
N LYS A 216 15.01 -1.68 -13.79
CA LYS A 216 16.32 -1.68 -14.47
C LYS A 216 16.25 -1.27 -15.94
N TYR A 217 15.09 -1.39 -16.57
CA TYR A 217 14.88 -1.00 -17.98
C TYR A 217 14.39 0.43 -18.14
N ASP A 218 14.05 1.12 -17.05
CA ASP A 218 13.39 2.41 -17.16
C ASP A 218 14.28 3.48 -17.83
N GLU A 219 15.59 3.47 -17.57
CA GLU A 219 16.54 4.43 -18.17
C GLU A 219 16.54 4.33 -19.71
N ASP A 220 16.55 3.12 -20.25
CA ASP A 220 16.55 2.87 -21.70
C ASP A 220 15.16 3.06 -22.35
N ASN A 221 14.11 3.03 -21.53
CA ASN A 221 12.71 3.05 -21.95
C ASN A 221 12.16 4.47 -22.15
N TYR A 222 12.92 5.50 -21.77
CA TYR A 222 12.62 6.88 -22.15
C TYR A 222 13.11 7.15 -23.59
N ALA A 223 12.27 7.84 -24.37
CA ALA A 223 12.53 8.31 -25.73
C ALA A 223 13.34 9.61 -25.76
#